data_AF-A0A938Q284-F1
#
_entry.id   AF-A0A938Q284-F1
#
_cell.length_a   1.000
_cell.length_b   1.000
_cell.length_c   1.000
_cell.angle_alpha   90.00
_cell.angle_beta   90.00
_cell.angle_gamma   90.00
#
_symmetry.space_group_name_H-M   'P 1'
#
loop_
_entity.id
_entity.type
_entity.pdbx_description
1 polymer ?
#
loop_
_entity_poly.entity_id
_entity_poly.type
_entity_poly.pdbx_seq_one_letter_code
_entity_poly.pdbx_strand_id
1 'polypeptide(L)'
;MLSALREDPDVILVGELRDLETISTAITAAEMGILVMATLHTNGAAATVDRIVNAFPADKQGHVRTMLSTSLRGVVSQQLIPRKGTPGRVAALKVLINTPAAANLIRQGKIDQLESTMQSSAAAGMRTMDSAIEQLLEQGQISGRSAYEKAINKARFETGREQE
;
A
#
# COMPACT_ATOMS: atom_id res chain seq x y z
N MET A 1 -8.54 6.26 20.20
CA MET A 1 -9.48 6.04 19.09
C MET A 1 -10.93 6.00 19.55
N LEU A 2 -11.26 5.21 20.59
CA LEU A 2 -12.62 5.11 21.12
C LEU A 2 -13.26 6.45 21.54
N SER A 3 -12.49 7.38 22.11
CA SER A 3 -13.00 8.72 22.43
C SER A 3 -13.36 9.53 21.18
N ALA A 4 -12.57 9.41 20.10
CA ALA A 4 -12.80 10.16 18.87
C ALA A 4 -14.12 9.77 18.20
N LEU A 5 -14.55 8.50 18.29
CA LEU A 5 -15.83 8.06 17.74
C LEU A 5 -17.06 8.69 18.41
N ARG A 6 -16.89 9.29 19.60
CA ARG A 6 -17.98 10.01 20.29
C ARG A 6 -18.09 11.47 19.87
N GLU A 7 -17.12 11.96 19.09
CA GLU A 7 -17.06 13.35 18.61
C GLU A 7 -17.69 13.52 17.22
N ASP A 8 -18.45 12.52 16.74
CA ASP A 8 -19.08 12.49 15.41
C ASP A 8 -18.11 12.84 14.25
N PRO A 9 -16.96 12.15 14.12
CA PRO A 9 -15.94 12.55 13.16
C PRO A 9 -16.23 12.04 11.75
N ASP A 10 -16.03 12.90 10.75
CA ASP A 10 -16.02 12.49 9.35
C ASP A 10 -14.70 11.78 8.95
N VAL A 11 -13.59 12.17 9.58
CA VAL A 11 -12.23 11.69 9.26
C VAL A 11 -11.45 11.41 10.54
N ILE A 12 -10.79 10.26 10.60
CA ILE A 12 -9.89 9.87 11.70
C ILE A 12 -8.52 9.54 11.15
N LEU A 13 -7.48 10.18 11.70
CA LEU A 13 -6.09 9.77 11.51
C LEU A 13 -5.66 8.90 12.70
N VAL A 14 -5.36 7.64 12.42
CA VAL A 14 -4.76 6.70 13.36
C VAL A 14 -3.27 6.63 13.06
N GLY A 15 -2.41 6.92 14.04
CA GLY A 15 -0.96 6.92 13.84
C GLY A 15 -0.44 5.62 13.24
N GLU A 16 -0.37 4.55 14.02
CA GLU A 16 0.08 3.23 13.57
C GLU A 16 -0.90 2.14 14.01
N LEU A 17 -1.21 1.20 13.12
CA LEU A 17 -2.01 0.02 13.43
C LEU A 17 -1.14 -1.09 14.04
N ARG A 18 -0.87 -0.97 15.35
CA ARG A 18 0.04 -1.87 16.08
C ARG A 18 -0.65 -3.12 16.63
N ASP A 19 -1.75 -2.91 17.32
CA ASP A 19 -2.46 -3.95 18.07
C ASP A 19 -3.83 -4.26 17.46
N LEU A 20 -4.35 -5.42 17.83
CA LEU A 20 -5.65 -5.92 17.36
C LEU A 20 -6.78 -4.95 17.71
N GLU A 21 -6.74 -4.31 18.88
CA GLU A 21 -7.79 -3.39 19.33
C GLU A 21 -7.88 -2.15 18.42
N THR A 22 -6.75 -1.54 18.12
CA THR A 22 -6.64 -0.37 17.24
C THR A 22 -7.04 -0.74 15.81
N ILE A 23 -6.58 -1.88 15.31
CA ILE A 23 -6.98 -2.38 13.97
C ILE A 23 -8.49 -2.62 13.90
N SER A 24 -9.05 -3.32 14.89
CA SER A 24 -10.48 -3.65 14.93
C SER A 24 -11.34 -2.39 14.96
N THR A 25 -10.95 -1.41 15.78
CA THR A 25 -11.67 -0.14 15.89
C THR A 25 -11.58 0.65 14.58
N ALA A 26 -10.42 0.65 13.92
CA ALA A 26 -10.21 1.30 12.62
C ALA A 26 -11.08 0.71 11.51
N ILE A 27 -11.14 -0.63 11.41
CA ILE A 27 -11.99 -1.29 10.41
C ILE A 27 -13.47 -1.00 10.69
N THR A 28 -13.88 -1.06 11.95
CA THR A 28 -15.28 -0.79 12.35
C THR A 28 -15.69 0.64 11.99
N ALA A 29 -14.84 1.62 12.31
CA ALA A 29 -15.08 3.02 11.97
C ALA A 29 -15.17 3.23 10.45
N ALA A 30 -14.27 2.60 9.68
CA ALA A 30 -14.28 2.67 8.22
C ALA A 30 -15.55 2.05 7.62
N GLU A 31 -16.04 0.94 8.17
CA GLU A 31 -17.29 0.29 7.75
C GLU A 31 -18.52 1.16 8.04
N MET A 32 -18.48 1.96 9.11
CA MET A 32 -19.52 2.94 9.46
C MET A 32 -19.52 4.20 8.58
N GLY A 33 -18.60 4.30 7.61
CA GLY A 33 -18.54 5.41 6.66
C GLY A 33 -17.55 6.52 7.03
N ILE A 34 -16.82 6.39 8.14
CA ILE A 34 -15.78 7.35 8.54
C ILE A 34 -14.54 7.13 7.69
N LEU A 35 -13.94 8.20 7.17
CA LEU A 35 -12.65 8.07 6.48
C LEU A 35 -11.54 7.83 7.50
N VAL A 36 -11.01 6.61 7.54
CA VAL A 36 -9.87 6.28 8.41
C VAL A 36 -8.57 6.28 7.61
N MET A 37 -7.63 7.12 8.02
CA MET A 37 -6.25 7.11 7.54
C MET A 37 -5.36 6.45 8.60
N ALA A 38 -4.53 5.49 8.21
CA ALA A 38 -3.61 4.85 9.14
C ALA A 38 -2.30 4.41 8.48
N THR A 39 -1.26 4.18 9.30
CA THR A 39 0.04 3.70 8.82
C THR A 39 0.35 2.28 9.31
N LEU A 40 1.04 1.51 8.47
CA LEU A 40 1.66 0.23 8.80
C LEU A 40 3.06 0.15 8.19
N HIS A 41 3.94 -0.55 8.90
CA HIS A 41 5.28 -0.89 8.42
C HIS A 41 5.24 -2.14 7.53
N THR A 42 4.76 -1.99 6.29
CA THR A 42 4.70 -3.07 5.30
C THR A 42 5.22 -2.62 3.94
N ASN A 43 5.79 -3.54 3.16
CA ASN A 43 6.49 -3.23 1.91
C ASN A 43 5.59 -3.33 0.66
N GLY A 44 4.28 -3.18 0.81
CA GLY A 44 3.36 -3.26 -0.33
C GLY A 44 1.93 -3.53 0.08
N ALA A 45 1.00 -3.23 -0.83
CA ALA A 45 -0.43 -3.35 -0.60
C ALA A 45 -0.89 -4.77 -0.18
N ALA A 46 -0.38 -5.82 -0.84
CA ALA A 46 -0.62 -7.20 -0.47
C ALA A 46 -0.24 -7.48 0.99
N ALA A 47 1.01 -7.17 1.36
CA ALA A 47 1.51 -7.34 2.72
C ALA A 47 0.74 -6.51 3.75
N THR A 48 0.25 -5.32 3.37
CA THR A 48 -0.61 -4.50 4.23
C THR A 48 -1.91 -5.20 4.55
N VAL A 49 -2.62 -5.73 3.54
CA VAL A 49 -3.88 -6.45 3.72
C VAL A 49 -3.65 -7.71 4.56
N ASP A 50 -2.62 -8.51 4.24
CA ASP A 50 -2.28 -9.71 5.00
C ASP A 50 -1.96 -9.40 6.46
N ARG A 51 -1.18 -8.35 6.73
CA ARG A 51 -0.84 -7.97 8.11
C ARG A 51 -2.08 -7.58 8.92
N ILE A 52 -3.02 -6.85 8.32
CA ILE A 52 -4.26 -6.47 8.99
C ILE A 52 -5.09 -7.73 9.30
N VAL A 53 -5.26 -8.63 8.33
CA VAL A 53 -6.05 -9.86 8.49
C VAL A 53 -5.41 -10.79 9.54
N ASN A 54 -4.09 -10.97 9.48
CA ASN A 54 -3.36 -11.89 10.36
C ASN A 54 -3.22 -11.38 11.81
N ALA A 55 -3.60 -10.13 12.10
CA ALA A 55 -3.74 -9.66 13.48
C ALA A 55 -4.91 -10.34 14.21
N PHE A 56 -5.88 -10.90 13.48
CA PHE A 56 -7.07 -11.54 14.03
C PHE A 56 -6.90 -13.06 14.16
N PRO A 57 -7.60 -13.69 15.14
CA PRO A 57 -7.76 -15.14 15.23
C PRO A 57 -8.25 -15.76 13.92
N ALA A 58 -7.78 -16.97 13.59
CA ALA A 58 -8.00 -17.63 12.30
C ALA A 58 -9.49 -17.75 11.90
N ASP A 59 -10.35 -18.02 12.88
CA ASP A 59 -11.80 -18.11 12.71
C ASP A 59 -12.46 -16.77 12.31
N LYS A 60 -11.84 -15.64 12.65
CA LYS A 60 -12.33 -14.29 12.32
C LYS A 60 -11.77 -13.72 11.02
N GLN A 61 -10.67 -14.28 10.50
CA GLN A 61 -9.97 -13.73 9.34
C GLN A 61 -10.84 -13.65 8.08
N GLY A 62 -11.73 -14.63 7.86
CA GLY A 62 -12.66 -14.59 6.72
C GLY A 62 -13.64 -13.42 6.78
N HIS A 63 -14.16 -13.12 7.97
CA HIS A 63 -15.03 -11.98 8.19
C HIS A 63 -14.27 -10.65 8.01
N VAL A 64 -13.05 -10.55 8.55
CA VAL A 64 -12.19 -9.37 8.41
C VAL A 64 -11.84 -9.10 6.95
N ARG A 65 -11.52 -10.13 6.15
CA ARG A 65 -11.32 -9.99 4.69
C ARG A 65 -12.56 -9.44 4.00
N THR A 66 -13.75 -9.87 4.42
CA THR A 66 -15.00 -9.37 3.85
C THR A 66 -15.20 -7.89 4.15
N MET A 67 -15.02 -7.47 5.42
CA MET A 67 -15.10 -6.05 5.80
C MET A 67 -14.04 -5.20 5.11
N LEU A 68 -12.79 -5.68 5.01
CA LEU A 68 -11.75 -4.96 4.29
C LEU A 68 -12.06 -4.82 2.79
N SER A 69 -12.69 -5.82 2.18
CA SER A 69 -13.05 -5.76 0.76
C SER A 69 -13.99 -4.60 0.43
N THR A 70 -14.83 -4.19 1.39
CA THR A 70 -15.81 -3.10 1.23
C THR A 70 -15.31 -1.77 1.78
N SER A 71 -14.61 -1.77 2.90
CA SER A 71 -14.15 -0.55 3.59
C SER A 71 -12.82 0.02 3.08
N LEU A 72 -11.91 -0.82 2.58
CA LEU A 72 -10.60 -0.35 2.07
C LEU A 72 -10.82 0.57 0.86
N ARG A 73 -10.16 1.74 0.85
CA ARG A 73 -10.17 2.66 -0.31
C ARG A 73 -8.89 2.55 -1.14
N GLY A 74 -7.75 2.41 -0.48
CA GLY A 74 -6.48 2.21 -1.15
C GLY A 74 -5.34 2.00 -0.16
N VAL A 75 -4.19 1.62 -0.70
CA VAL A 75 -2.94 1.48 0.04
C VAL A 75 -1.86 2.22 -0.73
N VAL A 76 -1.14 3.10 -0.03
CA VAL A 76 0.04 3.79 -0.56
C VAL A 76 1.26 3.24 0.17
N SER A 77 2.17 2.60 -0.57
CA SER A 77 3.45 2.13 -0.04
C SER A 77 4.57 3.01 -0.60
N GLN A 78 5.40 3.54 0.29
CA GLN A 78 6.41 4.54 -0.04
C GLN A 78 7.83 4.00 0.15
N GLN A 79 8.70 4.34 -0.78
CA GLN A 79 10.14 4.11 -0.67
C GLN A 79 10.90 5.39 -1.01
N LEU A 80 11.78 5.82 -0.10
CA LEU A 80 12.62 7.00 -0.33
C LEU A 80 13.94 6.60 -1.00
N ILE A 81 14.22 7.21 -2.15
CA ILE A 81 15.39 6.93 -2.98
C ILE A 81 16.27 8.18 -3.06
N PRO A 82 17.60 8.07 -2.91
CA PRO A 82 18.51 9.21 -3.07
C PRO A 82 18.37 9.87 -4.45
N ARG A 83 18.39 11.21 -4.49
CA ARG A 83 18.36 11.94 -5.77
C ARG A 83 19.72 11.85 -6.48
N LYS A 84 19.72 11.79 -7.81
CA LYS A 84 20.93 11.93 -8.62
C LYS A 84 21.38 13.40 -8.61
N GLY A 85 22.67 13.63 -8.39
CA GLY A 85 23.32 14.94 -8.57
C GLY A 85 22.93 16.04 -7.58
N THR A 86 22.00 15.81 -6.65
CA THR A 86 21.56 16.80 -5.66
C THR A 86 21.33 16.17 -4.29
N PRO A 87 21.57 16.90 -3.18
CA PRO A 87 21.22 16.42 -1.85
C PRO A 87 19.72 16.16 -1.72
N GLY A 88 19.36 15.13 -0.94
CA GLY A 88 17.97 14.80 -0.62
C GLY A 88 17.49 13.48 -1.21
N ARG A 89 16.19 13.22 -1.08
CA ARG A 89 15.54 11.99 -1.55
C ARG A 89 14.27 12.31 -2.34
N VAL A 90 13.80 11.35 -3.11
CA VAL A 90 12.50 11.37 -3.77
C VAL A 90 11.72 10.11 -3.41
N ALA A 91 10.40 10.22 -3.30
CA ALA A 91 9.52 9.11 -2.97
C ALA A 91 9.06 8.37 -4.24
N ALA A 92 9.39 7.09 -4.32
CA ALA A 92 8.68 6.14 -5.18
C ALA A 92 7.42 5.68 -4.43
N LEU A 93 6.25 5.84 -5.06
CA LEU A 93 4.96 5.46 -4.44
C LEU A 93 4.28 4.37 -5.26
N LYS A 94 4.11 3.22 -4.64
CA LYS A 94 3.19 2.17 -5.06
C LYS A 94 1.80 2.51 -4.54
N VAL A 95 0.80 2.43 -5.42
CA VAL A 95 -0.59 2.81 -5.12
C VAL A 95 -1.52 1.69 -5.55
N LEU A 96 -2.17 1.04 -4.58
CA LEU A 96 -3.31 0.17 -4.81
C LEU A 96 -4.58 1.00 -4.58
N ILE A 97 -5.53 0.93 -5.52
CA ILE A 97 -6.89 1.43 -5.34
C ILE A 97 -7.82 0.22 -5.20
N ASN A 98 -8.76 0.25 -4.28
CA ASN A 98 -9.67 -0.89 -4.07
C ASN A 98 -10.81 -0.89 -5.10
N THR A 99 -10.52 -1.33 -6.32
CA THR A 99 -11.53 -1.55 -7.37
C THR A 99 -12.38 -2.79 -7.08
N PRO A 100 -13.53 -3.01 -7.76
CA PRO A 100 -14.32 -4.23 -7.59
C PRO A 100 -13.51 -5.52 -7.79
N ALA A 101 -12.53 -5.52 -8.70
CA ALA A 101 -11.64 -6.65 -8.91
C ALA A 101 -10.70 -6.88 -7.70
N ALA A 102 -10.06 -5.82 -7.21
CA ALA A 102 -9.20 -5.90 -6.02
C ALA A 102 -9.98 -6.33 -4.78
N ALA A 103 -11.17 -5.76 -4.57
CA ALA A 103 -12.08 -6.13 -3.49
C ALA A 103 -12.43 -7.62 -3.52
N ASN A 104 -12.73 -8.16 -4.70
CA ASN A 104 -13.01 -9.58 -4.86
C ASN A 104 -11.80 -10.47 -4.53
N LEU A 105 -10.59 -10.08 -4.93
CA LEU A 105 -9.36 -10.79 -4.57
C LEU A 105 -9.12 -10.79 -3.04
N ILE A 106 -9.33 -9.63 -2.39
CA ILE A 106 -9.24 -9.51 -0.93
C ILE A 106 -10.23 -10.44 -0.24
N ARG A 107 -11.49 -10.46 -0.69
CA ARG A 107 -12.54 -11.31 -0.14
C ARG A 107 -12.20 -12.81 -0.27
N GLN A 108 -11.64 -13.21 -1.40
CA GLN A 108 -11.23 -14.59 -1.68
C GLN A 108 -9.90 -14.98 -1.00
N GLY A 109 -9.17 -14.03 -0.41
CA GLY A 109 -7.84 -14.27 0.16
C GLY A 109 -6.75 -14.51 -0.88
N LYS A 110 -6.96 -14.10 -2.14
CA LYS A 110 -5.99 -14.22 -3.25
C LYS A 110 -5.11 -12.97 -3.33
N ILE A 111 -4.44 -12.67 -2.23
CA ILE A 111 -3.70 -11.43 -2.02
C ILE A 111 -2.44 -11.35 -2.91
N ASP A 112 -1.88 -12.51 -3.26
CA ASP A 112 -0.80 -12.69 -4.23
C ASP A 112 -1.12 -12.12 -5.63
N GLN A 113 -2.39 -12.15 -6.03
CA GLN A 113 -2.85 -11.69 -7.35
C GLN A 113 -3.05 -10.17 -7.42
N LEU A 114 -2.95 -9.45 -6.29
CA LEU A 114 -3.11 -7.99 -6.27
C LEU A 114 -2.01 -7.29 -7.08
N GLU A 115 -0.77 -7.82 -7.10
CA GLU A 115 0.32 -7.19 -7.86
C GLU A 115 0.03 -7.19 -9.36
N SER A 116 -0.40 -8.33 -9.91
CA SER A 116 -0.76 -8.46 -11.32
C SER A 116 -1.98 -7.61 -11.70
N THR A 117 -2.94 -7.48 -10.78
CA THR A 117 -4.08 -6.58 -10.94
C THR A 117 -3.62 -5.12 -11.00
N MET A 118 -2.67 -4.72 -10.15
CA MET A 118 -2.10 -3.36 -10.17
C MET A 118 -1.36 -3.06 -11.47
N GLN A 119 -0.60 -4.02 -12.02
CA GLN A 119 0.12 -3.86 -13.29
C GLN A 119 -0.81 -3.55 -14.46
N SER A 120 -2.01 -4.13 -14.48
CA SER A 120 -2.99 -3.95 -15.56
C SER A 120 -3.98 -2.81 -15.33
N SER A 121 -3.97 -2.18 -14.14
CA SER A 121 -4.99 -1.20 -13.72
C SER A 121 -4.48 0.24 -13.63
N ALA A 122 -3.49 0.61 -14.44
CA ALA A 122 -2.93 1.97 -14.45
C ALA A 122 -3.99 3.07 -14.70
N ALA A 123 -4.98 2.80 -15.56
CA ALA A 123 -6.09 3.71 -15.84
C ALA A 123 -6.98 3.99 -14.60
N ALA A 124 -7.01 3.07 -13.63
CA ALA A 124 -7.69 3.25 -12.35
C ALA A 124 -6.84 4.00 -11.31
N GLY A 125 -5.68 4.55 -11.71
CA GLY A 125 -4.73 5.24 -10.84
C GLY A 125 -3.83 4.31 -10.04
N MET A 126 -3.82 3.01 -10.34
CA MET A 126 -2.89 2.08 -9.69
C MET A 126 -1.47 2.23 -10.24
N ARG A 127 -0.48 1.98 -9.38
CA ARG A 127 0.93 1.99 -9.78
C ARG A 127 1.72 0.99 -8.95
N THR A 128 2.54 0.17 -9.61
CA THR A 128 3.49 -0.73 -8.92
C THR A 128 4.72 0.04 -8.44
N MET A 129 5.50 -0.56 -7.54
CA MET A 129 6.74 0.07 -7.07
C MET A 129 7.75 0.20 -8.21
N ASP A 130 7.95 -0.86 -8.99
CA ASP A 130 8.92 -0.84 -10.09
C ASP A 130 8.55 0.19 -11.17
N SER A 131 7.27 0.34 -11.53
CA SER A 131 6.84 1.40 -12.45
C SER A 131 7.05 2.79 -11.88
N ALA A 132 6.91 2.99 -10.56
CA ALA A 132 7.22 4.27 -9.92
C ALA A 132 8.73 4.57 -9.95
N ILE A 133 9.58 3.55 -9.75
CA ILE A 133 11.05 3.68 -9.79
C ILE A 133 11.52 3.96 -11.22
N GLU A 134 10.98 3.24 -12.21
CA GLU A 134 11.25 3.43 -13.64
C GLU A 134 10.93 4.86 -14.08
N GLN A 135 9.76 5.37 -13.70
CA GLN A 135 9.37 6.76 -13.97
C GLN A 135 10.38 7.77 -13.38
N LEU A 136 10.86 7.56 -12.15
CA LEU A 136 11.84 8.45 -11.52
C LEU A 136 13.22 8.39 -12.22
N LEU A 137 13.59 7.21 -12.73
CA LEU A 137 14.83 7.00 -13.48
C LEU A 137 14.75 7.70 -14.85
N GLU A 138 13.65 7.54 -15.58
CA GLU A 138 13.42 8.19 -16.87
C GLU A 138 13.41 9.72 -16.76
N GLN A 139 12.91 10.25 -15.64
CA GLN A 139 12.94 11.68 -15.31
C GLN A 139 14.32 12.18 -14.86
N GLY A 140 15.32 11.31 -14.78
CA GLY A 140 16.68 11.65 -14.33
C GLY A 140 16.77 12.02 -12.85
N GLN A 141 15.74 11.71 -12.04
CA GLN A 141 15.70 12.09 -10.63
C GLN A 141 16.55 11.16 -9.75
N ILE A 142 16.77 9.92 -10.18
CA ILE A 142 17.56 8.90 -9.46
C ILE A 142 18.60 8.28 -10.41
N SER A 143 19.67 7.70 -9.87
CA SER A 143 20.65 6.98 -10.69
C SER A 143 20.15 5.57 -11.03
N GLY A 144 20.66 4.99 -12.13
CA GLY A 144 20.32 3.61 -12.49
C GLY A 144 20.76 2.59 -11.43
N ARG A 145 21.89 2.85 -10.76
CA ARG A 145 22.29 2.10 -9.55
C ARG A 145 21.25 2.18 -8.43
N SER A 146 20.76 3.38 -8.10
CA SER A 146 19.74 3.55 -7.06
C SER A 146 18.42 2.87 -7.43
N ALA A 147 18.04 2.93 -8.71
CA ALA A 147 16.87 2.22 -9.23
C ALA A 147 17.02 0.70 -9.05
N TYR A 148 18.15 0.12 -9.48
CA TYR A 148 18.45 -1.30 -9.34
C TYR A 148 18.47 -1.77 -7.87
N GLU A 149 19.08 -1.00 -6.97
CA GLU A 149 19.14 -1.33 -5.53
C GLU A 149 17.77 -1.30 -4.85
N LYS A 150 16.83 -0.50 -5.36
CA LYS A 150 15.52 -0.28 -4.74
C LYS A 150 14.37 -1.04 -5.40
N ALA A 151 14.54 -1.51 -6.63
CA ALA A 151 13.56 -2.27 -7.37
C ALA A 151 13.25 -3.63 -6.74
N ILE A 152 12.00 -4.08 -6.93
CA ILE A 152 11.55 -5.42 -6.61
C ILE A 152 12.06 -6.39 -7.68
N ASN A 153 11.78 -6.11 -8.97
CA ASN A 153 12.33 -6.87 -10.08
C ASN A 153 13.63 -6.22 -10.59
N LYS A 154 14.75 -6.66 -10.01
CA LYS A 154 16.11 -6.20 -10.34
C LYS A 154 16.47 -6.32 -11.82
N ALA A 155 16.02 -7.38 -12.48
CA ALA A 155 16.36 -7.63 -13.88
C ALA A 155 15.89 -6.50 -14.82
N ARG A 156 14.82 -5.78 -14.45
CA ARG A 156 14.32 -4.62 -15.21
C ARG A 156 15.29 -3.43 -15.23
N PHE A 157 16.21 -3.36 -14.26
CA PHE A 157 17.10 -2.21 -14.05
C PHE A 157 18.58 -2.55 -14.22
N GLU A 158 18.92 -3.79 -14.58
CA GLU A 158 20.31 -4.27 -14.68
C GLU A 158 21.13 -3.43 -15.68
N THR A 159 20.57 -3.14 -16.86
CA THR A 159 21.25 -2.38 -17.92
C THR A 159 21.58 -0.94 -17.52
N GLY A 160 20.76 -0.33 -16.66
CA GLY A 160 20.97 1.03 -16.16
C GLY A 160 21.96 1.12 -15.01
N ARG A 161 22.37 -0.02 -14.40
CA ARG A 161 23.19 -0.05 -13.18
C ARG A 161 24.54 0.62 -13.34
N GLU A 162 25.12 0.55 -14.53
CA GLU A 162 26.51 0.98 -14.83
C GLU A 162 26.57 2.34 -15.55
N GLN A 163 25.42 2.97 -15.81
CA GLN A 163 25.33 4.29 -16.42
C GLN A 163 25.30 5.37 -15.31
N GLU A 164 26.48 5.84 -14.88
CA GLU A 164 26.62 7.00 -13.99
C GLU A 164 26.71 8.33 -14.75
#